data_AF-A0AB35WD89-F1
#
_entry.id   AF-A0AB35WD89-F1
#
_cell.length_a   1.000
_cell.length_b   1.000
_cell.length_c   1.000
_cell.angle_alpha   90.00
_cell.angle_beta   90.00
_cell.angle_gamma   90.00
#
_symmetry.space_group_name_H-M   'P 1'
#
loop_
_entity.id
_entity.type
_entity.pdbx_description
1 polymer ?
#
loop_
_entity_poly.entity_id
_entity_poly.type
_entity_poly.pdbx_seq_one_letter_code
_entity_poly.pdbx_strand_id
1 'polypeptide(L)'
;MSQAIQHNSQVMMTRHPKFLRTAEALRPALSRQAHPPIAVVEAHADAAALFGWRAEPVSTLAAFYQRELSSGDSVIIDFGSHYVGYLHFLCQSAGSPPDAPAHLQLTFGETLSEVCEPFSDYQGWLSSSWLQQQDLWLDVLPAEIDLPRRYCFRYLKVEVKAVSRKFRLQFTQIEVNAVTSASGACPAATTSDPQLRAIDNVAVLTLQNCMQEVFEDGPKRDRRLWLGDLRLQALVNDVTFARHDLVRRCLYLFAGHTREDGMVSANVFVQPDVIADDTFLFDYSLFFVDVLYNYLQSAEDMATARELWPTARRQVELALTRCDASGIVRDSDDWWVFIDWQASLNKQAAAQGVLIYCLQRAIWLAERFEPELAASYCQRLQQLKAAALDALWDPQQGFYVSGARRQVSWASQIWLVLAEVGTPQQRREIMRNLEKNPPAVAMNTPYLRHHYIAALLQCGLRDEAIAQIKAYWGAMVDYGADTFWEIFDPAHPDFSPYGSKLINSYCHAWSCTPAWFIRQYGL
;
A
#
# COMPACT_ATOMS: atom_id res chain seq x y z
N MET A 1 16.33 0.83 -15.62
CA MET A 1 15.54 2.00 -16.04
C MET A 1 15.14 2.74 -14.78
N SER A 2 15.82 3.82 -14.43
CA SER A 2 15.39 4.72 -13.36
C SER A 2 14.08 5.37 -13.80
N GLN A 3 12.93 4.82 -13.39
CA GLN A 3 11.69 5.56 -13.54
C GLN A 3 11.87 6.86 -12.75
N ALA A 4 11.74 7.96 -13.48
CA ALA A 4 12.13 9.29 -13.05
C ALA A 4 11.43 9.66 -11.75
N ILE A 5 12.17 9.60 -10.63
CA ILE A 5 11.83 10.40 -9.46
C ILE A 5 11.77 11.84 -9.97
N GLN A 6 10.62 12.48 -9.83
CA GLN A 6 10.50 13.89 -10.15
C GLN A 6 11.42 14.63 -9.18
N HIS A 7 12.44 15.33 -9.70
CA HIS A 7 13.33 16.15 -8.87
C HIS A 7 13.13 17.61 -9.26
N ASN A 8 12.38 18.32 -8.43
CA ASN A 8 11.92 19.65 -8.74
C ASN A 8 12.69 20.69 -7.92
N SER A 9 13.76 21.27 -8.48
CA SER A 9 14.61 22.23 -7.76
C SER A 9 13.94 23.58 -7.44
N GLN A 10 12.76 23.88 -8.00
CA GLN A 10 12.06 25.17 -7.88
C GLN A 10 10.53 25.04 -7.91
N VAL A 11 9.94 24.04 -7.23
CA VAL A 11 8.47 23.99 -7.10
C VAL A 11 8.00 24.88 -5.94
N MET A 12 7.18 25.87 -6.28
CA MET A 12 6.51 26.73 -5.31
C MET A 12 5.31 26.00 -4.68
N MET A 13 5.21 26.09 -3.35
CA MET A 13 4.17 25.44 -2.56
C MET A 13 3.37 26.46 -1.76
N THR A 14 2.09 26.17 -1.53
CA THR A 14 1.17 26.99 -0.73
C THR A 14 0.71 26.19 0.50
N ARG A 15 0.84 26.80 1.69
CA ARG A 15 0.37 26.22 2.95
C ARG A 15 -0.96 26.87 3.35
N HIS A 16 -1.92 26.06 3.81
CA HIS A 16 -3.23 26.48 4.30
C HIS A 16 -3.33 26.21 5.81
N PRO A 17 -2.94 27.16 6.70
CA PRO A 17 -2.82 26.90 8.13
C PRO A 17 -4.11 26.44 8.82
N LYS A 18 -5.28 26.85 8.31
CA LYS A 18 -6.58 26.42 8.86
C LYS A 18 -6.76 24.91 8.70
N PHE A 19 -6.53 24.38 7.50
CA PHE A 19 -6.68 22.95 7.20
C PHE A 19 -5.69 22.09 7.99
N LEU A 20 -4.44 22.55 8.10
CA LEU A 20 -3.42 21.83 8.86
C LEU A 20 -3.70 21.80 10.36
N ARG A 21 -4.31 22.86 10.93
CA ARG A 21 -4.78 22.82 12.33
C ARG A 21 -5.92 21.81 12.52
N THR A 22 -6.85 21.71 11.56
CA THR A 22 -7.90 20.68 11.59
C THR A 22 -7.29 19.29 11.55
N ALA A 23 -6.35 19.05 10.63
CA ALA A 23 -5.65 17.77 10.54
C ALA A 23 -4.93 17.43 11.85
N GLU A 24 -4.19 18.38 12.44
CA GLU A 24 -3.42 18.16 13.67
C GLU A 24 -4.32 17.82 14.86
N ALA A 25 -5.46 18.50 15.01
CA ALA A 25 -6.43 18.19 16.06
C ALA A 25 -7.05 16.79 15.94
N LEU A 26 -6.93 16.15 14.76
CA LEU A 26 -7.43 14.80 14.47
C LEU A 26 -6.32 13.73 14.55
N ARG A 27 -5.10 14.06 15.01
CA ARG A 27 -4.04 13.06 15.18
C ARG A 27 -4.52 11.95 16.14
N PRO A 28 -4.53 10.67 15.72
CA PRO A 28 -5.00 9.61 16.60
C PRO A 28 -3.95 9.27 17.65
N ALA A 29 -4.42 8.78 18.81
CA ALA A 29 -3.54 8.06 19.73
C ALA A 29 -3.21 6.67 19.16
N LEU A 30 -1.97 6.21 19.40
CA LEU A 30 -1.57 4.84 19.09
C LEU A 30 -1.75 3.96 20.32
N SER A 31 -2.42 2.82 20.13
CA SER A 31 -2.36 1.74 21.11
C SER A 31 -0.99 1.08 21.07
N ARG A 32 -0.51 0.59 22.22
CA ARG A 32 0.71 -0.20 22.33
C ARG A 32 0.40 -1.50 23.08
N GLN A 33 0.77 -2.64 22.51
CA GLN A 33 0.54 -3.96 23.09
C GLN A 33 1.77 -4.86 22.95
N ALA A 34 2.18 -5.50 24.03
CA ALA A 34 3.30 -6.43 24.05
C ALA A 34 2.89 -7.80 23.51
N HIS A 35 3.75 -8.39 22.67
CA HIS A 35 3.60 -9.74 22.12
C HIS A 35 4.92 -10.51 22.25
N PRO A 36 4.92 -11.69 22.89
CA PRO A 36 6.07 -12.58 22.83
C PRO A 36 6.12 -13.30 21.47
N PRO A 37 7.31 -13.67 20.99
CA PRO A 37 7.44 -14.56 19.84
C PRO A 37 7.00 -15.99 20.17
N ILE A 38 6.94 -16.87 19.15
CA ILE A 38 6.41 -18.24 19.31
C ILE A 38 7.47 -19.34 19.22
N ALA A 39 8.57 -19.13 18.47
CA ALA A 39 9.56 -20.17 18.25
C ALA A 39 10.94 -19.62 17.89
N VAL A 40 11.97 -20.44 18.08
CA VAL A 40 13.26 -20.30 17.40
C VAL A 40 13.27 -21.26 16.21
N VAL A 41 13.69 -20.76 15.05
CA VAL A 41 13.70 -21.50 13.77
C VAL A 41 15.09 -21.50 13.14
N GLU A 42 15.37 -22.50 12.33
CA GLU A 42 16.48 -22.52 11.39
C GLU A 42 15.97 -22.33 9.96
N ALA A 43 16.76 -21.64 9.13
CA ALA A 43 16.43 -21.41 7.74
C ALA A 43 17.19 -22.38 6.84
N HIS A 44 16.45 -23.02 5.94
CA HIS A 44 17.01 -23.91 4.92
C HIS A 44 16.69 -23.37 3.53
N ALA A 45 17.69 -23.35 2.65
CA ALA A 45 17.47 -23.03 1.24
C ALA A 45 16.58 -24.12 0.61
N ASP A 46 15.49 -23.70 -0.01
CA ASP A 46 14.51 -24.57 -0.64
C ASP A 46 13.90 -23.86 -1.86
N ALA A 47 14.24 -24.33 -3.06
CA ALA A 47 13.79 -23.74 -4.32
C ALA A 47 12.26 -23.76 -4.53
N ALA A 48 11.53 -24.62 -3.81
CA ALA A 48 10.07 -24.69 -3.88
C ALA A 48 9.36 -23.84 -2.82
N ALA A 49 10.09 -23.28 -1.86
CA ALA A 49 9.54 -22.45 -0.79
C ALA A 49 9.39 -20.98 -1.21
N LEU A 50 8.61 -20.22 -0.44
CA LEU A 50 8.44 -18.78 -0.63
C LEU A 50 9.81 -18.10 -0.65
N PHE A 51 10.15 -17.52 -1.81
CA PHE A 51 11.41 -16.82 -2.06
C PHE A 51 12.69 -17.63 -1.80
N GLY A 52 12.61 -18.97 -1.86
CA GLY A 52 13.78 -19.83 -1.78
C GLY A 52 14.18 -20.28 -0.37
N TRP A 53 13.38 -19.98 0.66
CA TRP A 53 13.72 -20.27 2.06
C TRP A 53 12.57 -20.90 2.83
N ARG A 54 12.87 -21.92 3.63
CA ARG A 54 11.92 -22.60 4.52
C ARG A 54 12.39 -22.53 5.97
N ALA A 55 11.46 -22.26 6.88
CA ALA A 55 11.70 -22.28 8.33
C ALA A 55 11.44 -23.68 8.89
N GLU A 56 12.33 -24.16 9.75
CA GLU A 56 12.13 -25.38 10.56
C GLU A 56 12.25 -25.02 12.05
N PRO A 57 11.20 -25.24 12.88
CA PRO A 57 11.27 -24.97 14.32
C PRO A 57 12.29 -25.88 15.03
N VAL A 58 13.19 -25.29 15.80
CA VAL A 58 14.25 -26.02 16.52
C VAL A 58 14.13 -25.98 18.04
N SER A 59 13.53 -24.93 18.61
CA SER A 59 13.29 -24.86 20.05
C SER A 59 12.20 -23.88 20.44
N THR A 60 11.64 -24.06 21.64
CA THR A 60 10.82 -23.03 22.30
C THR A 60 11.69 -21.88 22.80
N LEU A 61 11.06 -20.74 23.12
CA LEU A 61 11.76 -19.62 23.75
C LEU A 61 12.26 -19.94 25.15
N ALA A 62 11.51 -20.74 25.93
CA ALA A 62 11.96 -21.18 27.25
C ALA A 62 13.28 -21.95 27.16
N ALA A 63 13.44 -22.81 26.16
CA ALA A 63 14.70 -23.51 25.90
C ALA A 63 15.79 -22.57 25.37
N PHE A 64 15.44 -21.63 24.50
CA PHE A 64 16.37 -20.60 24.02
C PHE A 64 16.93 -19.74 25.15
N TYR A 65 16.11 -19.33 26.11
CA TYR A 65 16.55 -18.54 27.26
C TYR A 65 17.51 -19.30 28.20
N GLN A 66 17.66 -20.62 28.05
CA GLN A 66 18.69 -21.40 28.74
C GLN A 66 20.02 -21.47 27.96
N ARG A 67 20.08 -20.98 26.73
CA ARG A 67 21.31 -21.00 25.91
C ARG A 67 22.27 -19.89 26.32
N GLU A 68 23.55 -20.24 26.38
CA GLU A 68 24.65 -19.31 26.60
C GLU A 68 25.41 -19.13 25.27
N LEU A 69 25.29 -17.96 24.66
CA LEU A 69 25.79 -17.67 23.31
C LEU A 69 27.20 -17.08 23.34
N SER A 70 28.05 -17.53 22.42
CA SER A 70 29.42 -17.05 22.20
C SER A 70 29.53 -16.27 20.88
N SER A 71 30.69 -15.67 20.61
CA SER A 71 30.97 -15.00 19.33
C SER A 71 30.73 -15.92 18.13
N GLY A 72 29.93 -15.45 17.17
CA GLY A 72 29.55 -16.18 15.97
C GLY A 72 28.23 -16.95 16.08
N ASP A 73 27.69 -17.14 17.28
CA ASP A 73 26.38 -17.76 17.44
C ASP A 73 25.28 -16.83 16.93
N SER A 74 24.29 -17.40 16.24
CA SER A 74 23.10 -16.68 15.78
C SER A 74 21.85 -17.54 15.90
N VAL A 75 20.70 -16.87 15.94
CA VAL A 75 19.36 -17.49 15.95
C VAL A 75 18.40 -16.66 15.12
N ILE A 76 17.35 -17.32 14.58
CA ILE A 76 16.19 -16.65 13.99
C ILE A 76 14.99 -16.91 14.90
N ILE A 77 14.31 -15.84 15.29
CA ILE A 77 13.12 -15.86 16.13
C ILE A 77 11.91 -15.60 15.23
N ASP A 78 10.96 -16.53 15.21
CA ASP A 78 9.66 -16.36 14.53
C ASP A 78 8.65 -15.81 15.55
N PHE A 79 8.12 -14.61 15.26
CA PHE A 79 7.06 -14.01 16.07
C PHE A 79 5.67 -14.59 15.76
N GLY A 80 5.54 -15.40 14.70
CA GLY A 80 4.33 -16.15 14.35
C GLY A 80 3.29 -15.36 13.58
N SER A 81 3.44 -14.03 13.51
CA SER A 81 2.62 -13.16 12.69
C SER A 81 3.41 -11.89 12.31
N HIS A 82 2.76 -11.01 11.57
CA HIS A 82 3.32 -9.74 11.11
C HIS A 82 3.05 -8.61 12.11
N TYR A 83 4.10 -8.00 12.64
CA TYR A 83 4.03 -6.93 13.65
C TYR A 83 4.69 -5.63 13.20
N VAL A 84 4.12 -4.51 13.65
CA VAL A 84 4.68 -3.16 13.51
C VAL A 84 4.88 -2.60 14.91
N GLY A 85 6.12 -2.34 15.32
CA GLY A 85 6.35 -2.00 16.73
C GLY A 85 7.81 -1.75 17.12
N TYR A 86 8.04 -1.82 18.42
CA TYR A 86 9.34 -1.55 19.05
C TYR A 86 9.81 -2.83 19.75
N LEU A 87 11.05 -3.25 19.47
CA LEU A 87 11.62 -4.45 20.09
C LEU A 87 12.08 -4.12 21.53
N HIS A 88 11.68 -4.96 22.48
CA HIS A 88 12.19 -4.97 23.85
C HIS A 88 12.85 -6.32 24.15
N PHE A 89 13.99 -6.31 24.85
CA PHE A 89 14.59 -7.54 25.35
C PHE A 89 15.44 -7.33 26.60
N LEU A 90 15.61 -8.43 27.35
CA LEU A 90 16.50 -8.55 28.50
C LEU A 90 17.60 -9.56 28.20
N CYS A 91 18.83 -9.25 28.60
CA CYS A 91 19.95 -10.18 28.53
C CYS A 91 20.94 -10.01 29.70
N GLN A 92 21.72 -11.06 29.95
CA GLN A 92 22.65 -11.13 31.08
C GLN A 92 23.92 -11.92 30.69
N SER A 93 24.95 -11.79 31.54
CA SER A 93 26.21 -12.52 31.40
C SER A 93 26.13 -13.91 32.03
N ALA A 94 26.79 -14.88 31.41
CA ALA A 94 27.08 -16.21 31.99
C ALA A 94 28.58 -16.51 31.92
N GLY A 95 29.13 -17.23 32.91
CA GLY A 95 30.56 -17.53 33.02
C GLY A 95 31.32 -16.55 33.93
N SER A 96 32.49 -16.07 33.50
CA SER A 96 33.26 -15.09 34.28
C SER A 96 32.56 -13.73 34.32
N PRO A 97 32.94 -12.81 35.22
CA PRO A 97 32.54 -11.41 35.12
C PRO A 97 32.87 -10.86 33.71
N PRO A 98 31.91 -10.21 33.03
CA PRO A 98 32.08 -9.73 31.67
C PRO A 98 33.17 -8.65 31.63
N ASP A 99 34.15 -8.83 30.75
CA ASP A 99 35.37 -8.01 30.68
C ASP A 99 35.49 -7.20 29.38
N ALA A 100 34.47 -7.23 28.52
CA ALA A 100 34.36 -6.47 27.28
C ALA A 100 32.88 -6.24 26.93
N PRO A 101 32.56 -5.22 26.10
CA PRO A 101 31.20 -5.03 25.61
C PRO A 101 30.70 -6.23 24.79
N ALA A 102 29.40 -6.51 24.84
CA ALA A 102 28.77 -7.47 23.94
C ALA A 102 28.30 -6.76 22.67
N HIS A 103 28.88 -7.12 21.53
CA HIS A 103 28.51 -6.60 20.20
C HIS A 103 27.48 -7.53 19.56
N LEU A 104 26.29 -7.00 19.28
CA LEU A 104 25.18 -7.69 18.64
C LEU A 104 24.84 -7.05 17.29
N GLN A 105 24.41 -7.89 16.35
CA GLN A 105 23.74 -7.49 15.12
C GLN A 105 22.31 -8.00 15.14
N LEU A 106 21.37 -7.12 14.84
CA LEU A 106 19.96 -7.43 14.66
C LEU A 106 19.56 -7.20 13.20
N THR A 107 18.81 -8.13 12.62
CA THR A 107 18.24 -8.03 11.26
C THR A 107 16.75 -8.40 11.31
N PHE A 108 15.89 -7.58 10.71
CA PHE A 108 14.44 -7.73 10.78
C PHE A 108 13.87 -7.99 9.37
N GLY A 109 12.99 -8.97 9.24
CA GLY A 109 12.35 -9.33 7.97
C GLY A 109 10.84 -9.53 8.10
N GLU A 110 10.08 -9.03 7.13
CA GLU A 110 8.67 -9.40 6.98
C GLU A 110 8.56 -10.85 6.46
N THR A 111 9.48 -11.24 5.58
CA THR A 111 9.67 -12.61 5.09
C THR A 111 10.93 -13.26 5.66
N LEU A 112 11.02 -14.59 5.60
CA LEU A 112 12.22 -15.32 6.03
C LEU A 112 13.43 -14.98 5.15
N SER A 113 13.21 -14.72 3.85
CA SER A 113 14.29 -14.38 2.91
C SER A 113 15.09 -13.14 3.34
N GLU A 114 14.44 -12.14 3.94
CA GLU A 114 15.07 -10.89 4.37
C GLU A 114 16.06 -11.06 5.53
N VAL A 115 15.97 -12.14 6.31
CA VAL A 115 16.96 -12.44 7.37
C VAL A 115 18.00 -13.47 6.92
N CYS A 116 17.89 -14.00 5.70
CA CYS A 116 18.76 -15.01 5.14
C CYS A 116 19.66 -14.46 4.02
N GLU A 117 19.12 -13.61 3.16
CA GLU A 117 19.86 -12.95 2.09
C GLU A 117 20.63 -11.73 2.64
N PRO A 118 21.91 -11.55 2.28
CA PRO A 118 22.72 -10.47 2.82
C PRO A 118 22.33 -9.12 2.21
N PHE A 119 22.03 -8.14 3.08
CA PHE A 119 21.70 -6.78 2.64
C PHE A 119 22.83 -6.07 1.88
N SER A 120 24.08 -6.53 2.00
CA SER A 120 25.22 -6.02 1.23
C SER A 120 25.06 -6.20 -0.28
N ASP A 121 24.25 -7.16 -0.71
CA ASP A 121 24.11 -7.54 -2.12
C ASP A 121 22.96 -6.79 -2.80
N TYR A 122 22.22 -5.97 -2.04
CA TYR A 122 21.11 -5.17 -2.56
C TYR A 122 21.59 -4.23 -3.68
N GLN A 123 20.93 -4.33 -4.82
CA GLN A 123 21.05 -3.41 -5.95
C GLN A 123 19.65 -2.94 -6.32
N GLY A 124 19.39 -1.65 -6.18
CA GLY A 124 18.10 -1.06 -6.49
C GLY A 124 18.16 0.46 -6.43
N TRP A 125 17.11 1.12 -6.92
CA TRP A 125 17.09 2.58 -6.99
C TRP A 125 16.52 3.25 -5.73
N LEU A 126 15.79 2.50 -4.89
CA LEU A 126 15.40 2.95 -3.56
C LEU A 126 16.60 2.90 -2.61
N SER A 127 16.60 3.75 -1.59
CA SER A 127 17.67 3.76 -0.57
C SER A 127 17.71 2.44 0.21
N SER A 128 18.88 1.83 0.31
CA SER A 128 19.11 0.64 1.14
C SER A 128 18.86 0.86 2.63
N SER A 129 18.77 2.12 3.08
CA SER A 129 18.44 2.47 4.47
C SER A 129 17.06 1.99 4.94
N TRP A 130 16.19 1.57 4.02
CA TRP A 130 14.92 0.93 4.34
C TRP A 130 15.09 -0.52 4.83
N LEU A 131 16.19 -1.19 4.47
CA LEU A 131 16.50 -2.52 4.98
C LEU A 131 16.77 -2.43 6.48
N GLN A 132 16.02 -3.21 7.27
CA GLN A 132 15.92 -3.01 8.70
C GLN A 132 17.02 -3.78 9.44
N GLN A 133 18.02 -3.04 9.90
CA GLN A 133 19.16 -3.57 10.67
C GLN A 133 19.53 -2.64 11.83
N GLN A 134 20.19 -3.19 12.85
CA GLN A 134 20.70 -2.45 14.00
C GLN A 134 21.94 -3.14 14.60
N ASP A 135 22.98 -2.35 14.90
CA ASP A 135 24.14 -2.78 15.68
C ASP A 135 24.02 -2.29 17.11
N LEU A 136 24.43 -3.09 18.09
CA LEU A 136 24.43 -2.73 19.51
C LEU A 136 25.75 -3.12 20.16
N TRP A 137 26.28 -2.23 21.01
CA TRP A 137 27.39 -2.53 21.92
C TRP A 137 26.90 -2.33 23.35
N LEU A 138 26.78 -3.44 24.08
CA LEU A 138 26.31 -3.42 25.47
C LEU A 138 27.52 -3.37 26.41
N ASP A 139 27.82 -2.18 26.92
CA ASP A 139 28.96 -1.96 27.83
C ASP A 139 28.73 -2.56 29.23
N VAL A 140 27.47 -2.73 29.64
CA VAL A 140 27.08 -3.20 30.98
C VAL A 140 26.04 -4.32 30.86
N LEU A 141 26.22 -5.38 31.65
CA LEU A 141 25.28 -6.50 31.80
C LEU A 141 24.93 -6.69 33.29
N PRO A 142 23.67 -7.06 33.63
CA PRO A 142 22.54 -7.30 32.75
C PRO A 142 22.06 -6.02 32.05
N ALA A 143 21.42 -6.18 30.90
CA ALA A 143 20.91 -5.08 30.09
C ALA A 143 19.41 -5.26 29.80
N GLU A 144 18.67 -4.17 29.93
CA GLU A 144 17.30 -4.00 29.46
C GLU A 144 17.33 -3.02 28.29
N ILE A 145 16.83 -3.46 27.13
CA ILE A 145 16.96 -2.72 25.88
C ILE A 145 15.58 -2.51 25.25
N ASP A 146 15.22 -1.24 25.13
CA ASP A 146 14.13 -0.75 24.28
C ASP A 146 14.72 -0.08 23.03
N LEU A 147 14.52 -0.67 21.86
CA LEU A 147 15.00 -0.05 20.63
C LEU A 147 14.13 1.15 20.23
N PRO A 148 14.72 2.32 19.90
CA PRO A 148 13.96 3.55 19.68
C PRO A 148 13.29 3.61 18.30
N ARG A 149 13.79 2.86 17.31
CA ARG A 149 13.20 2.82 15.97
C ARG A 149 12.00 1.88 15.96
N ARG A 150 10.94 2.28 15.23
CA ARG A 150 9.84 1.37 14.87
C ARG A 150 10.29 0.43 13.75
N TYR A 151 10.08 -0.86 13.93
CA TYR A 151 10.35 -1.91 12.94
C TYR A 151 9.05 -2.56 12.48
N CYS A 152 9.09 -3.20 11.32
CA CYS A 152 7.99 -3.94 10.71
C CYS A 152 8.47 -5.34 10.31
N PHE A 153 8.05 -6.39 11.00
CA PHE A 153 8.67 -7.71 10.84
C PHE A 153 7.81 -8.85 11.36
N ARG A 154 8.16 -10.06 10.92
CA ARG A 154 7.78 -11.34 11.54
C ARG A 154 9.02 -12.06 12.08
N TYR A 155 10.12 -12.02 11.34
CA TYR A 155 11.36 -12.71 11.69
C TYR A 155 12.38 -11.72 12.22
N LEU A 156 13.06 -12.12 13.30
CA LEU A 156 14.20 -11.40 13.87
C LEU A 156 15.41 -12.33 13.90
N LYS A 157 16.48 -11.96 13.20
CA LYS A 157 17.78 -12.59 13.36
C LYS A 157 18.60 -11.83 14.40
N VAL A 158 19.12 -12.57 15.37
CA VAL A 158 20.02 -12.07 16.41
C VAL A 158 21.36 -12.79 16.24
N GLU A 159 22.43 -12.03 16.08
CA GLU A 159 23.79 -12.56 15.95
C GLU A 159 24.72 -11.91 16.99
N VAL A 160 25.42 -12.74 17.74
CA VAL A 160 26.47 -12.28 18.67
C VAL A 160 27.75 -12.09 17.87
N LYS A 161 27.99 -10.87 17.40
CA LYS A 161 29.16 -10.54 16.59
C LYS A 161 30.45 -10.69 17.40
N ALA A 162 30.48 -10.19 18.64
CA ALA A 162 31.65 -10.34 19.50
C ALA A 162 31.31 -10.28 21.00
N VAL A 163 31.84 -11.25 21.74
CA VAL A 163 32.09 -11.25 23.18
C VAL A 163 33.51 -11.82 23.42
N SER A 164 34.08 -11.62 24.61
CA SER A 164 35.36 -12.26 24.95
C SER A 164 35.15 -13.76 25.21
N ARG A 165 36.23 -14.55 25.21
CA ARG A 165 36.16 -15.98 25.55
C ARG A 165 35.79 -16.26 27.03
N LYS A 166 35.81 -15.25 27.90
CA LYS A 166 35.63 -15.42 29.35
C LYS A 166 34.17 -15.52 29.78
N PHE A 167 33.26 -14.96 28.99
CA PHE A 167 31.83 -14.93 29.29
C PHE A 167 31.01 -15.23 28.04
N ARG A 168 29.72 -15.51 28.24
CA ARG A 168 28.71 -15.75 27.20
C ARG A 168 27.49 -14.88 27.48
N LEU A 169 26.70 -14.63 26.44
CA LEU A 169 25.48 -13.84 26.54
C LEU A 169 24.25 -14.77 26.63
N GLN A 170 23.34 -14.47 27.55
CA GLN A 170 22.09 -15.20 27.74
C GLN A 170 20.91 -14.23 27.66
N PHE A 171 19.97 -14.47 26.75
CA PHE A 171 18.71 -13.73 26.69
C PHE A 171 17.71 -14.31 27.70
N THR A 172 16.92 -13.46 28.34
CA THR A 172 15.93 -13.88 29.34
C THR A 172 14.50 -13.47 29.01
N GLN A 173 14.33 -12.47 28.14
CA GLN A 173 13.03 -12.04 27.62
C GLN A 173 13.23 -11.34 26.27
N ILE A 174 12.32 -11.58 25.33
CA ILE A 174 12.22 -10.89 24.04
C ILE A 174 10.73 -10.71 23.73
N GLU A 175 10.33 -9.49 23.38
CA GLU A 175 8.96 -9.17 22.96
C GLU A 175 8.93 -7.99 21.98
N VAL A 176 7.82 -7.86 21.26
CA VAL A 176 7.53 -6.69 20.43
C VAL A 176 6.38 -5.90 21.04
N ASN A 177 6.59 -4.60 21.22
CA ASN A 177 5.55 -3.64 21.57
C ASN A 177 4.89 -3.13 20.28
N ALA A 178 3.89 -3.87 19.79
CA ALA A 178 3.15 -3.58 18.58
C ALA A 178 2.29 -2.32 18.72
N VAL A 179 2.14 -1.53 17.65
CA VAL A 179 1.40 -0.27 17.64
C VAL A 179 0.45 -0.14 16.45
N THR A 180 -0.73 0.45 16.70
CA THR A 180 -1.74 0.78 15.68
C THR A 180 -2.74 1.81 16.22
N SER A 181 -3.35 2.61 15.34
CA SER A 181 -4.54 3.42 15.66
C SER A 181 -5.86 2.66 15.50
N ALA A 182 -5.83 1.47 14.88
CA ALA A 182 -6.97 0.58 14.67
C ALA A 182 -7.17 -0.41 15.84
N SER A 183 -7.28 0.12 17.05
CA SER A 183 -7.49 -0.65 18.29
C SER A 183 -8.96 -0.80 18.70
N GLY A 184 -9.87 -0.27 17.88
CA GLY A 184 -11.31 -0.36 18.09
C GLY A 184 -11.88 -1.73 17.71
N ALA A 185 -13.18 -1.91 17.93
CA ALA A 185 -13.87 -3.11 17.49
C ALA A 185 -13.86 -3.21 15.95
N CYS A 186 -13.75 -4.44 15.43
CA CYS A 186 -13.91 -4.76 14.02
C CYS A 186 -14.96 -5.88 13.90
N PRO A 187 -16.06 -5.67 13.16
CA PRO A 187 -17.09 -6.70 13.00
C PRO A 187 -16.53 -7.92 12.24
N ALA A 188 -17.02 -9.10 12.55
CA ALA A 188 -16.67 -10.32 11.82
C ALA A 188 -17.33 -10.34 10.43
N ALA A 189 -16.64 -10.87 9.42
CA ALA A 189 -17.23 -11.08 8.10
C ALA A 189 -18.32 -12.17 8.13
N THR A 190 -19.40 -11.92 7.37
CA THR A 190 -20.59 -12.79 7.28
C THR A 190 -20.46 -13.93 6.27
N THR A 191 -19.44 -13.90 5.41
CA THR A 191 -19.25 -14.89 4.33
C THR A 191 -19.23 -16.32 4.87
N SER A 192 -19.93 -17.24 4.21
CA SER A 192 -19.89 -18.67 4.57
C SER A 192 -18.75 -19.42 3.89
N ASP A 193 -18.03 -18.77 2.96
CA ASP A 193 -16.94 -19.36 2.22
C ASP A 193 -15.63 -19.32 3.05
N PRO A 194 -15.03 -20.48 3.38
CA PRO A 194 -13.85 -20.51 4.25
C PRO A 194 -12.62 -19.87 3.60
N GLN A 195 -12.49 -19.92 2.27
CA GLN A 195 -11.35 -19.33 1.57
C GLN A 195 -11.47 -17.80 1.56
N LEU A 196 -12.68 -17.26 1.31
CA LEU A 196 -12.90 -15.81 1.41
C LEU A 196 -12.72 -15.32 2.84
N ARG A 197 -13.11 -16.10 3.86
CA ARG A 197 -12.85 -15.76 5.26
C ARG A 197 -11.35 -15.68 5.58
N ALA A 198 -10.53 -16.58 5.06
CA ALA A 198 -9.09 -16.52 5.23
C ALA A 198 -8.49 -15.26 4.58
N ILE A 199 -8.93 -14.94 3.36
CA ILE A 199 -8.53 -13.72 2.64
C ILE A 199 -8.94 -12.46 3.40
N ASP A 200 -10.16 -12.40 3.96
CA ASP A 200 -10.63 -11.28 4.78
C ASP A 200 -9.75 -11.06 6.02
N ASN A 201 -9.39 -12.13 6.73
CA ASN A 201 -8.53 -12.03 7.91
C ASN A 201 -7.16 -11.42 7.58
N VAL A 202 -6.51 -11.88 6.51
CA VAL A 202 -5.22 -11.34 6.04
C VAL A 202 -5.37 -9.88 5.61
N ALA A 203 -6.45 -9.53 4.91
CA ALA A 203 -6.75 -8.15 4.55
C ALA A 203 -6.93 -7.24 5.77
N VAL A 204 -7.70 -7.66 6.78
CA VAL A 204 -7.95 -6.88 7.99
C VAL A 204 -6.65 -6.63 8.77
N LEU A 205 -5.79 -7.64 8.90
CA LEU A 205 -4.47 -7.48 9.55
C LEU A 205 -3.57 -6.52 8.75
N THR A 206 -3.61 -6.60 7.42
CA THR A 206 -2.86 -5.68 6.53
C THR A 206 -3.27 -4.23 6.80
N LEU A 207 -4.58 -3.95 6.83
CA LEU A 207 -5.08 -2.60 7.11
C LEU A 207 -4.70 -2.13 8.52
N GLN A 208 -4.87 -2.99 9.54
CA GLN A 208 -4.56 -2.65 10.93
C GLN A 208 -3.11 -2.18 11.09
N ASN A 209 -2.16 -2.89 10.48
CA ASN A 209 -0.74 -2.57 10.56
C ASN A 209 -0.38 -1.28 9.80
N CYS A 210 -1.09 -0.94 8.73
CA CYS A 210 -0.94 0.32 7.99
C CYS A 210 -1.65 1.52 8.65
N MET A 211 -2.66 1.30 9.50
CA MET A 211 -3.35 2.35 10.25
C MET A 211 -2.54 2.82 11.46
N GLN A 212 -1.85 3.95 11.29
CA GLN A 212 -0.96 4.55 12.28
C GLN A 212 -1.42 6.00 12.58
N GLU A 213 -0.51 6.97 12.67
CA GLU A 213 -0.87 8.40 12.79
C GLU A 213 -1.51 8.97 11.52
N VAL A 214 -1.35 8.24 10.41
CA VAL A 214 -1.99 8.38 9.11
C VAL A 214 -2.28 6.98 8.56
N PHE A 215 -2.97 6.90 7.42
CA PHE A 215 -2.97 5.68 6.61
C PHE A 215 -1.62 5.58 5.88
N GLU A 216 -0.71 4.78 6.41
CA GLU A 216 0.57 4.49 5.74
C GLU A 216 0.31 3.54 4.56
N ASP A 217 1.08 3.67 3.49
CA ASP A 217 1.10 2.74 2.36
C ASP A 217 1.58 1.35 2.81
N GLY A 218 2.78 1.30 3.39
CA GLY A 218 3.41 0.12 3.98
C GLY A 218 4.23 0.48 5.23
N PRO A 219 4.17 -0.30 6.33
CA PRO A 219 4.74 0.07 7.61
C PRO A 219 6.25 -0.20 7.72
N LYS A 220 6.82 -1.07 6.88
CA LYS A 220 8.26 -1.16 6.65
C LYS A 220 8.73 0.06 5.85
N ARG A 221 8.07 0.27 4.70
CA ARG A 221 8.35 1.27 3.68
C ARG A 221 7.06 1.51 2.87
N ASP A 222 6.72 2.75 2.50
CA ASP A 222 7.43 4.01 2.75
C ASP A 222 7.12 4.65 4.12
N ARG A 223 6.20 4.06 4.90
CA ARG A 223 5.65 4.64 6.14
C ARG A 223 4.94 5.98 5.89
N ARG A 224 4.31 6.13 4.73
CA ARG A 224 3.88 7.45 4.23
C ARG A 224 2.45 7.44 3.71
N LEU A 225 1.80 8.60 3.80
CA LEU A 225 0.46 8.81 3.28
C LEU A 225 0.52 9.09 1.77
N TRP A 226 0.05 8.14 0.95
CA TRP A 226 -0.11 8.27 -0.50
C TRP A 226 -1.58 8.30 -0.90
N LEU A 227 -1.94 9.12 -1.90
CA LEU A 227 -3.35 9.40 -2.20
C LEU A 227 -4.07 8.23 -2.89
N GLY A 228 -3.40 7.53 -3.81
CA GLY A 228 -3.94 6.31 -4.43
C GLY A 228 -4.24 5.22 -3.39
N ASP A 229 -3.33 5.03 -2.45
CA ASP A 229 -3.44 4.10 -1.32
C ASP A 229 -4.55 4.50 -0.37
N LEU A 230 -4.59 5.76 0.06
CA LEU A 230 -5.63 6.31 0.93
C LEU A 230 -7.03 6.00 0.40
N ARG A 231 -7.23 6.11 -0.92
CA ARG A 231 -8.53 5.83 -1.56
C ARG A 231 -9.02 4.41 -1.30
N LEU A 232 -8.13 3.42 -1.44
CA LEU A 232 -8.48 2.02 -1.23
C LEU A 232 -8.56 1.69 0.26
N GLN A 233 -7.67 2.24 1.08
CA GLN A 233 -7.68 2.07 2.53
C GLN A 233 -8.96 2.60 3.17
N ALA A 234 -9.47 3.76 2.72
CA ALA A 234 -10.70 4.35 3.23
C ALA A 234 -11.92 3.44 3.00
N LEU A 235 -12.02 2.80 1.82
CA LEU A 235 -13.10 1.85 1.53
C LEU A 235 -13.08 0.65 2.49
N VAL A 236 -11.91 0.09 2.76
CA VAL A 236 -11.77 -1.06 3.67
C VAL A 236 -12.03 -0.64 5.11
N ASN A 237 -11.56 0.54 5.51
CA ASN A 237 -11.83 1.12 6.82
C ASN A 237 -13.34 1.23 7.10
N ASP A 238 -14.15 1.67 6.13
CA ASP A 238 -15.60 1.88 6.29
C ASP A 238 -16.36 0.62 6.73
N VAL A 239 -15.87 -0.58 6.38
CA VAL A 239 -16.50 -1.86 6.70
C VAL A 239 -15.75 -2.68 7.75
N THR A 240 -14.70 -2.09 8.36
CA THR A 240 -13.87 -2.71 9.39
C THR A 240 -13.81 -1.83 10.65
N PHE A 241 -12.87 -0.90 10.72
CA PHE A 241 -12.58 -0.10 11.93
C PHE A 241 -13.35 1.21 12.01
N ALA A 242 -13.99 1.65 10.90
CA ALA A 242 -14.83 2.84 10.81
C ALA A 242 -14.22 4.12 11.41
N ARG A 243 -12.89 4.30 11.24
CA ARG A 243 -12.14 5.50 11.69
C ARG A 243 -12.26 6.65 10.70
N HIS A 244 -13.47 7.18 10.55
CA HIS A 244 -13.74 8.30 9.63
C HIS A 244 -12.95 9.57 10.00
N ASP A 245 -12.60 9.75 11.27
CA ASP A 245 -11.74 10.83 11.77
C ASP A 245 -10.34 10.78 11.16
N LEU A 246 -9.78 9.58 10.94
CA LEU A 246 -8.47 9.41 10.31
C LEU A 246 -8.54 9.69 8.79
N VAL A 247 -9.64 9.30 8.12
CA VAL A 247 -9.86 9.63 6.70
C VAL A 247 -9.95 11.14 6.54
N ARG A 248 -10.72 11.79 7.42
CA ARG A 248 -10.84 13.24 7.50
C ARG A 248 -9.49 13.91 7.70
N ARG A 249 -8.67 13.46 8.66
CA ARG A 249 -7.30 13.97 8.87
C ARG A 249 -6.50 13.93 7.57
N CYS A 250 -6.49 12.80 6.89
CA CYS A 250 -5.71 12.61 5.67
C CYS A 250 -6.19 13.50 4.51
N LEU A 251 -7.50 13.69 4.33
CA LEU A 251 -8.05 14.65 3.37
C LEU A 251 -7.56 16.09 3.65
N TYR A 252 -7.58 16.53 4.92
CA TYR A 252 -7.09 17.85 5.30
C TYR A 252 -5.58 18.00 5.18
N LEU A 253 -4.79 16.92 5.31
CA LEU A 253 -3.34 16.95 5.07
C LEU A 253 -3.02 17.27 3.62
N PHE A 254 -3.64 16.55 2.66
CA PHE A 254 -3.45 16.81 1.22
C PHE A 254 -3.95 18.20 0.81
N ALA A 255 -5.08 18.66 1.35
CA ALA A 255 -5.57 20.02 1.08
C ALA A 255 -4.74 21.12 1.77
N GLY A 256 -4.04 20.77 2.86
CA GLY A 256 -3.38 21.72 3.74
C GLY A 256 -2.04 22.23 3.24
N HIS A 257 -1.40 21.53 2.32
CA HIS A 257 -0.13 21.93 1.70
C HIS A 257 -0.11 21.43 0.26
N THR A 258 -0.17 22.34 -0.70
CA THR A 258 -0.32 22.03 -2.14
C THR A 258 0.76 22.73 -2.95
N ARG A 259 0.86 22.40 -4.24
CA ARG A 259 1.55 23.26 -5.20
C ARG A 259 0.88 24.64 -5.26
N GLU A 260 1.63 25.66 -5.67
CA GLU A 260 1.13 27.05 -5.75
C GLU A 260 -0.12 27.19 -6.64
N ASP A 261 -0.20 26.43 -7.73
CA ASP A 261 -1.36 26.42 -8.64
C ASP A 261 -2.57 25.63 -8.11
N GLY A 262 -2.47 25.06 -6.91
CA GLY A 262 -3.53 24.33 -6.21
C GLY A 262 -3.56 22.82 -6.46
N MET A 263 -2.59 22.24 -7.17
CA MET A 263 -2.50 20.78 -7.32
C MET A 263 -2.10 20.12 -5.99
N VAL A 264 -2.84 19.11 -5.56
CA VAL A 264 -2.44 18.29 -4.39
C VAL A 264 -1.26 17.38 -4.78
N SER A 265 -0.30 17.19 -3.87
CA SER A 265 0.82 16.27 -4.10
C SER A 265 0.36 14.81 -4.08
N ALA A 266 1.18 13.91 -4.63
CA ALA A 266 0.91 12.48 -4.62
C ALA A 266 0.99 11.87 -3.21
N ASN A 267 1.84 12.43 -2.34
CA ASN A 267 2.04 11.99 -0.97
C ASN A 267 2.40 13.13 -0.01
N VAL A 268 2.29 12.87 1.29
CA VAL A 268 2.54 13.85 2.36
C VAL A 268 3.37 13.23 3.48
N PHE A 269 4.43 13.94 3.88
CA PHE A 269 5.19 13.70 5.10
C PHE A 269 4.57 14.44 6.28
N VAL A 270 4.66 13.86 7.48
CA VAL A 270 4.13 14.45 8.74
C VAL A 270 5.19 14.58 9.84
N GLN A 271 6.46 14.38 9.49
CA GLN A 271 7.61 14.49 10.39
C GLN A 271 8.78 15.22 9.67
N PRO A 272 9.48 16.15 10.35
CA PRO A 272 9.19 16.69 11.68
C PRO A 272 7.98 17.63 11.72
N ASP A 273 7.47 18.05 10.55
CA ASP A 273 6.26 18.83 10.36
C ASP A 273 5.55 18.35 9.07
N VAL A 274 4.35 18.88 8.77
CA VAL A 274 3.63 18.56 7.53
C VAL A 274 4.31 19.18 6.30
N ILE A 275 4.86 18.32 5.45
CA ILE A 275 5.50 18.68 4.18
C ILE A 275 4.87 17.81 3.10
N ALA A 276 4.15 18.42 2.17
CA ALA A 276 3.68 17.72 0.99
C ALA A 276 4.85 17.55 0.01
N ASP A 277 4.91 16.40 -0.64
CA ASP A 277 6.03 16.06 -1.52
C ASP A 277 6.02 16.91 -2.80
N ASP A 278 7.15 16.97 -3.50
CA ASP A 278 7.28 17.62 -4.81
C ASP A 278 6.95 16.68 -5.98
N THR A 279 6.43 15.48 -5.67
CA THR A 279 5.89 14.52 -6.63
C THR A 279 4.42 14.80 -6.93
N PHE A 280 4.09 15.01 -8.20
CA PHE A 280 2.72 15.23 -8.67
C PHE A 280 2.30 14.20 -9.71
N LEU A 281 1.17 13.52 -9.46
CA LEU A 281 0.62 12.49 -10.31
C LEU A 281 -0.83 12.84 -10.68
N PHE A 282 -1.15 12.76 -11.98
CA PHE A 282 -2.44 13.13 -12.54
C PHE A 282 -3.61 12.35 -11.92
N ASP A 283 -3.46 11.04 -11.81
CA ASP A 283 -4.47 10.14 -11.24
C ASP A 283 -4.62 10.35 -9.74
N TYR A 284 -3.51 10.47 -9.01
CA TYR A 284 -3.56 10.66 -7.54
C TYR A 284 -4.20 12.00 -7.19
N SER A 285 -3.89 13.08 -7.92
CA SER A 285 -4.58 14.36 -7.78
C SER A 285 -6.10 14.22 -7.95
N LEU A 286 -6.54 13.55 -9.03
CA LEU A 286 -7.96 13.33 -9.30
C LEU A 286 -8.65 12.44 -8.25
N PHE A 287 -7.93 11.49 -7.66
CA PHE A 287 -8.47 10.63 -6.60
C PHE A 287 -8.87 11.40 -5.34
N PHE A 288 -8.36 12.62 -5.10
CA PHE A 288 -8.86 13.47 -4.01
C PHE A 288 -10.38 13.68 -4.11
N VAL A 289 -10.91 13.80 -5.34
CA VAL A 289 -12.35 13.94 -5.60
C VAL A 289 -13.12 12.69 -5.17
N ASP A 290 -12.61 11.51 -5.53
CA ASP A 290 -13.26 10.23 -5.22
C ASP A 290 -13.19 9.90 -3.72
N VAL A 291 -12.06 10.19 -3.06
CA VAL A 291 -11.94 10.05 -1.59
C VAL A 291 -12.92 10.98 -0.88
N LEU A 292 -13.02 12.26 -1.29
CA LEU A 292 -13.95 13.20 -0.68
C LEU A 292 -15.41 12.79 -0.89
N TYR A 293 -15.75 12.29 -2.08
CA TYR A 293 -17.07 11.75 -2.37
C TYR A 293 -17.39 10.55 -1.48
N ASN A 294 -16.52 9.53 -1.44
CA ASN A 294 -16.74 8.32 -0.64
C ASN A 294 -16.83 8.66 0.87
N TYR A 295 -15.95 9.54 1.37
CA TYR A 295 -16.01 10.03 2.75
C TYR A 295 -17.35 10.70 3.06
N LEU A 296 -17.88 11.54 2.16
CA LEU A 296 -19.19 12.15 2.35
C LEU A 296 -20.31 11.09 2.40
N GLN A 297 -20.22 10.05 1.57
CA GLN A 297 -21.19 8.97 1.53
C GLN A 297 -21.18 8.10 2.80
N SER A 298 -20.02 7.88 3.42
CA SER A 298 -19.90 7.00 4.59
C SER A 298 -19.96 7.73 5.93
N ALA A 299 -19.37 8.92 6.02
CA ALA A 299 -19.34 9.70 7.26
C ALA A 299 -20.46 10.76 7.37
N GLU A 300 -21.17 11.03 6.26
CA GLU A 300 -22.25 12.04 6.17
C GLU A 300 -21.84 13.47 6.61
N ASP A 301 -20.53 13.77 6.62
CA ASP A 301 -19.98 15.05 7.06
C ASP A 301 -20.00 16.11 5.95
N MET A 302 -21.17 16.75 5.82
CA MET A 302 -21.39 17.87 4.89
C MET A 302 -20.49 19.09 5.15
N ALA A 303 -20.01 19.28 6.38
CA ALA A 303 -19.19 20.46 6.72
C ALA A 303 -17.79 20.33 6.11
N THR A 304 -17.15 19.18 6.30
CA THR A 304 -15.84 18.87 5.68
C THR A 304 -15.96 18.84 4.16
N ALA A 305 -16.97 18.16 3.62
CA ALA A 305 -17.16 18.06 2.18
C ALA A 305 -17.32 19.45 1.51
N ARG A 306 -18.10 20.34 2.12
CA ARG A 306 -18.26 21.72 1.65
C ARG A 306 -16.95 22.51 1.74
N GLU A 307 -16.21 22.37 2.85
CA GLU A 307 -14.97 23.10 3.06
C GLU A 307 -13.85 22.67 2.11
N LEU A 308 -13.78 21.37 1.76
CA LEU A 308 -12.75 20.81 0.88
C LEU A 308 -13.18 20.71 -0.60
N TRP A 309 -14.45 21.02 -0.92
CA TRP A 309 -14.94 21.05 -2.30
C TRP A 309 -14.07 21.90 -3.25
N PRO A 310 -13.62 23.13 -2.88
CA PRO A 310 -12.76 23.92 -3.76
C PRO A 310 -11.45 23.21 -4.13
N THR A 311 -10.85 22.45 -3.21
CA THR A 311 -9.65 21.65 -3.48
C THR A 311 -9.95 20.55 -4.49
N ALA A 312 -11.06 19.83 -4.33
CA ALA A 312 -11.49 18.79 -5.26
C ALA A 312 -11.77 19.35 -6.65
N ARG A 313 -12.53 20.45 -6.75
CA ARG A 313 -12.82 21.15 -8.01
C ARG A 313 -11.53 21.56 -8.73
N ARG A 314 -10.54 22.08 -7.99
CA ARG A 314 -9.27 22.53 -8.57
C ARG A 314 -8.49 21.40 -9.25
N GLN A 315 -8.57 20.17 -8.74
CA GLN A 315 -7.93 19.01 -9.37
C GLN A 315 -8.54 18.70 -10.74
N VAL A 316 -9.87 18.82 -10.85
CA VAL A 316 -10.60 18.64 -12.13
C VAL A 316 -10.21 19.73 -13.13
N GLU A 317 -10.20 21.00 -12.69
CA GLU A 317 -9.80 22.13 -13.54
C GLU A 317 -8.40 21.92 -14.15
N LEU A 318 -7.42 21.56 -13.30
CA LEU A 318 -6.04 21.29 -13.72
C LEU A 318 -5.97 20.08 -14.66
N ALA A 319 -6.64 18.98 -14.33
CA ALA A 319 -6.62 17.76 -15.13
C ALA A 319 -7.21 17.99 -16.54
N LEU A 320 -8.29 18.77 -16.65
CA LEU A 320 -8.92 19.08 -17.94
C LEU A 320 -8.02 19.85 -18.89
N THR A 321 -7.02 20.59 -18.39
CA THR A 321 -6.03 21.28 -19.25
C THR A 321 -5.11 20.32 -20.01
N ARG A 322 -5.03 19.07 -19.56
CA ARG A 322 -4.22 18.03 -20.21
C ARG A 322 -4.92 17.47 -21.46
N CYS A 323 -6.22 17.68 -21.62
CA CYS A 323 -6.93 17.33 -22.85
C CYS A 323 -6.48 18.21 -24.03
N ASP A 324 -6.39 17.64 -25.22
CA ASP A 324 -6.33 18.39 -26.46
C ASP A 324 -7.72 18.94 -26.86
N ALA A 325 -7.80 19.59 -28.04
CA ALA A 325 -9.05 20.18 -28.54
C ALA A 325 -10.16 19.13 -28.80
N SER A 326 -9.79 17.87 -29.05
CA SER A 326 -10.75 16.77 -29.26
C SER A 326 -11.29 16.19 -27.95
N GLY A 327 -10.64 16.50 -26.81
CA GLY A 327 -11.01 15.96 -25.51
C GLY A 327 -10.21 14.73 -25.08
N ILE A 328 -9.12 14.41 -25.79
CA ILE A 328 -8.22 13.30 -25.43
C ILE A 328 -7.08 13.81 -24.56
N VAL A 329 -6.82 13.14 -23.43
CA VAL A 329 -5.67 13.40 -22.57
C VAL A 329 -4.37 13.20 -23.36
N ARG A 330 -3.47 14.19 -23.30
CA ARG A 330 -2.15 14.13 -23.95
C ARG A 330 -1.22 13.13 -23.27
N ASP A 331 -0.57 12.31 -24.10
CA ASP A 331 0.42 11.32 -23.69
C ASP A 331 1.83 11.93 -23.59
N SER A 332 2.66 11.33 -22.74
CA SER A 332 4.09 11.64 -22.62
C SER A 332 4.82 10.52 -21.87
N ASP A 333 6.13 10.39 -22.09
CA ASP A 333 6.95 9.30 -21.55
C ASP A 333 7.45 9.54 -20.11
N ASP A 334 7.28 10.75 -19.57
CA ASP A 334 7.59 11.05 -18.18
C ASP A 334 6.60 10.39 -17.20
N TRP A 335 6.94 10.35 -15.92
CA TRP A 335 6.07 9.74 -14.90
C TRP A 335 5.01 10.73 -14.40
N TRP A 336 4.09 11.12 -15.30
CA TRP A 336 3.02 12.09 -15.03
C TRP A 336 1.75 11.48 -14.42
N VAL A 337 1.59 10.16 -14.51
CA VAL A 337 0.46 9.38 -14.00
C VAL A 337 0.95 8.00 -13.58
N PHE A 338 0.42 7.44 -12.48
CA PHE A 338 0.88 6.18 -11.92
C PHE A 338 0.27 4.96 -12.61
N ILE A 339 -1.03 4.75 -12.45
CA ILE A 339 -1.81 3.58 -12.90
C ILE A 339 -1.38 2.23 -12.31
N ASP A 340 -0.12 1.79 -12.52
CA ASP A 340 0.45 0.53 -12.04
C ASP A 340 1.98 0.56 -12.09
N TRP A 341 2.64 -0.32 -11.35
CA TRP A 341 4.10 -0.57 -11.41
C TRP A 341 4.47 -1.41 -12.65
N GLN A 342 4.12 -0.92 -13.84
CA GLN A 342 4.36 -1.57 -15.12
C GLN A 342 5.09 -0.62 -16.07
N ALA A 343 6.40 -0.84 -16.27
CA ALA A 343 7.24 0.07 -17.04
C ALA A 343 6.91 0.13 -18.54
N SER A 344 6.37 -0.95 -19.11
CA SER A 344 6.00 -0.98 -20.54
C SER A 344 4.61 -0.39 -20.83
N LEU A 345 3.86 0.02 -19.80
CA LEU A 345 2.49 0.50 -19.94
C LEU A 345 2.46 1.91 -20.52
N ASN A 346 1.82 2.07 -21.67
CA ASN A 346 1.36 3.38 -22.13
C ASN A 346 0.09 3.77 -21.36
N LYS A 347 0.07 4.97 -20.77
CA LYS A 347 -0.93 5.33 -19.75
C LYS A 347 -2.06 6.23 -20.24
N GLN A 348 -2.03 6.66 -21.50
CA GLN A 348 -2.99 7.62 -22.07
C GLN A 348 -4.46 7.19 -21.88
N ALA A 349 -4.81 5.98 -22.33
CA ALA A 349 -6.20 5.51 -22.29
C ALA A 349 -6.67 5.24 -20.85
N ALA A 350 -5.79 4.73 -19.98
CA ALA A 350 -6.11 4.55 -18.57
C ALA A 350 -6.36 5.89 -17.87
N ALA A 351 -5.51 6.90 -18.13
CA ALA A 351 -5.68 8.25 -17.60
C ALA A 351 -6.97 8.93 -18.11
N GLN A 352 -7.35 8.71 -19.38
CA GLN A 352 -8.66 9.15 -19.91
C GLN A 352 -9.81 8.54 -19.08
N GLY A 353 -9.72 7.24 -18.77
CA GLY A 353 -10.69 6.57 -17.91
C GLY A 353 -10.74 7.15 -16.49
N VAL A 354 -9.59 7.37 -15.85
CA VAL A 354 -9.51 8.00 -14.51
C VAL A 354 -10.15 9.39 -14.52
N LEU A 355 -9.86 10.23 -15.53
CA LEU A 355 -10.45 11.56 -15.65
C LEU A 355 -11.98 11.50 -15.73
N ILE A 356 -12.54 10.64 -16.58
CA ILE A 356 -13.99 10.47 -16.73
C ILE A 356 -14.61 9.93 -15.43
N TYR A 357 -13.96 8.95 -14.80
CA TYR A 357 -14.40 8.35 -13.55
C TYR A 357 -14.50 9.38 -12.42
N CYS A 358 -13.45 10.18 -12.22
CA CYS A 358 -13.40 11.21 -11.18
C CYS A 358 -14.29 12.42 -11.50
N LEU A 359 -14.43 12.80 -12.78
CA LEU A 359 -15.34 13.87 -13.20
C LEU A 359 -16.80 13.53 -12.86
N GLN A 360 -17.19 12.25 -12.98
CA GLN A 360 -18.53 11.81 -12.56
C GLN A 360 -18.78 12.04 -11.07
N ARG A 361 -17.78 11.80 -10.20
CA ARG A 361 -17.89 12.07 -8.75
C ARG A 361 -17.89 13.56 -8.46
N ALA A 362 -17.10 14.34 -9.22
CA ALA A 362 -17.12 15.81 -9.14
C ALA A 362 -18.50 16.38 -9.47
N ILE A 363 -19.22 15.81 -10.45
CA ILE A 363 -20.60 16.21 -10.77
C ILE A 363 -21.52 16.01 -9.57
N TRP A 364 -21.49 14.84 -8.91
CA TRP A 364 -22.32 14.57 -7.73
C TRP A 364 -21.99 15.47 -6.54
N LEU A 365 -20.74 15.85 -6.36
CA LEU A 365 -20.34 16.85 -5.37
C LEU A 365 -20.81 18.26 -5.78
N ALA A 366 -20.64 18.64 -7.05
CA ALA A 366 -21.08 19.94 -7.58
C ALA A 366 -22.59 20.13 -7.45
N GLU A 367 -23.40 19.09 -7.71
CA GLU A 367 -24.87 19.14 -7.50
C GLU A 367 -25.26 19.56 -6.07
N ARG A 368 -24.39 19.35 -5.08
CA ARG A 368 -24.62 19.72 -3.67
C ARG A 368 -24.01 21.07 -3.29
N PHE A 369 -22.87 21.43 -3.87
CA PHE A 369 -22.05 22.55 -3.41
C PHE A 369 -21.90 23.69 -4.41
N GLU A 370 -22.11 23.43 -5.71
CA GLU A 370 -21.98 24.39 -6.81
C GLU A 370 -22.81 23.94 -8.05
N PRO A 371 -24.15 23.90 -7.96
CA PRO A 371 -25.02 23.27 -8.96
C PRO A 371 -24.90 23.87 -10.37
N GLU A 372 -24.57 25.15 -10.47
CA GLU A 372 -24.32 25.87 -11.73
C GLU A 372 -23.15 25.27 -12.53
N LEU A 373 -22.15 24.69 -11.85
CA LEU A 373 -20.99 24.07 -12.48
C LEU A 373 -21.31 22.67 -12.99
N ALA A 374 -22.20 21.94 -12.30
CA ALA A 374 -22.57 20.56 -12.61
C ALA A 374 -23.04 20.39 -14.07
N ALA A 375 -23.83 21.34 -14.59
CA ALA A 375 -24.31 21.30 -15.97
C ALA A 375 -23.16 21.31 -17.00
N SER A 376 -22.15 22.17 -16.79
CA SER A 376 -20.98 22.24 -17.67
C SER A 376 -20.11 20.97 -17.58
N TYR A 377 -19.99 20.39 -16.38
CA TYR A 377 -19.27 19.14 -16.17
C TYR A 377 -19.99 17.95 -16.81
N CYS A 378 -21.33 17.90 -16.76
CA CYS A 378 -22.12 16.90 -17.48
C CYS A 378 -21.88 16.97 -18.99
N GLN A 379 -21.84 18.16 -19.58
CA GLN A 379 -21.52 18.34 -21.00
C GLN A 379 -20.09 17.88 -21.30
N ARG A 380 -19.12 18.27 -20.46
CA ARG A 380 -17.73 17.86 -20.62
C ARG A 380 -17.56 16.35 -20.48
N LEU A 381 -18.26 15.71 -19.55
CA LEU A 381 -18.27 14.26 -19.38
C LEU A 381 -18.71 13.54 -20.66
N GLN A 382 -19.80 13.99 -21.29
CA GLN A 382 -20.25 13.41 -22.56
C GLN A 382 -19.22 13.60 -23.67
N GLN A 383 -18.60 14.78 -23.77
CA GLN A 383 -17.52 15.03 -24.73
C GLN A 383 -16.34 14.06 -24.53
N LEU A 384 -15.89 13.87 -23.29
CA LEU A 384 -14.76 12.98 -22.99
C LEU A 384 -15.08 11.51 -23.28
N LYS A 385 -16.30 11.06 -22.98
CA LYS A 385 -16.76 9.69 -23.29
C LYS A 385 -16.85 9.46 -24.80
N ALA A 386 -17.39 10.42 -25.55
CA ALA A 386 -17.47 10.34 -27.01
C ALA A 386 -16.07 10.32 -27.64
N ALA A 387 -15.18 11.23 -27.21
CA ALA A 387 -13.80 11.26 -27.69
C ALA A 387 -13.06 9.95 -27.43
N ALA A 388 -13.25 9.34 -26.25
CA ALA A 388 -12.66 8.04 -25.93
C ALA A 388 -13.14 6.91 -26.88
N LEU A 389 -14.44 6.88 -27.22
CA LEU A 389 -14.95 5.93 -28.21
C LEU A 389 -14.37 6.20 -29.60
N ASP A 390 -14.35 7.44 -30.05
CA ASP A 390 -13.93 7.78 -31.42
C ASP A 390 -12.43 7.55 -31.65
N ALA A 391 -11.59 7.92 -30.67
CA ALA A 391 -10.13 7.91 -30.84
C ALA A 391 -9.48 6.61 -30.34
N LEU A 392 -10.02 5.99 -29.29
CA LEU A 392 -9.34 4.91 -28.58
C LEU A 392 -9.95 3.53 -28.83
N TRP A 393 -11.22 3.42 -29.21
CA TRP A 393 -11.85 2.11 -29.45
C TRP A 393 -11.37 1.49 -30.76
N ASP A 394 -11.02 0.21 -30.72
CA ASP A 394 -10.72 -0.60 -31.90
C ASP A 394 -11.77 -1.73 -32.05
N PRO A 395 -12.74 -1.59 -32.98
CA PRO A 395 -13.79 -2.57 -33.17
C PRO A 395 -13.29 -3.96 -33.61
N GLN A 396 -12.13 -4.04 -34.30
CA GLN A 396 -11.61 -5.31 -34.78
C GLN A 396 -11.02 -6.14 -33.65
N GLN A 397 -10.36 -5.48 -32.70
CA GLN A 397 -9.78 -6.13 -31.53
C GLN A 397 -10.78 -6.28 -30.37
N GLY A 398 -11.84 -5.46 -30.35
CA GLY A 398 -12.78 -5.42 -29.25
C GLY A 398 -12.16 -4.84 -27.97
N PHE A 399 -11.20 -3.93 -28.12
CA PHE A 399 -10.46 -3.29 -27.03
C PHE A 399 -10.17 -1.82 -27.33
N TYR A 400 -9.91 -1.07 -26.27
CA TYR A 400 -9.33 0.26 -26.37
C TYR A 400 -7.81 0.19 -26.52
N VAL A 401 -7.27 1.01 -27.41
CA VAL A 401 -5.84 1.19 -27.63
C VAL A 401 -5.32 2.43 -26.91
N SER A 402 -4.01 2.48 -26.64
CA SER A 402 -3.36 3.59 -25.93
C SER A 402 -2.08 4.04 -26.64
N GLY A 403 -1.90 5.37 -26.73
CA GLY A 403 -0.70 6.01 -27.27
C GLY A 403 -0.54 5.86 -28.79
N ALA A 404 0.49 6.51 -29.33
CA ALA A 404 0.75 6.55 -30.78
C ALA A 404 0.95 5.15 -31.40
N ARG A 405 1.42 4.18 -30.62
CA ARG A 405 1.64 2.78 -31.04
C ARG A 405 0.41 1.89 -30.90
N ARG A 406 -0.74 2.45 -30.49
CA ARG A 406 -2.01 1.73 -30.30
C ARG A 406 -1.86 0.48 -29.40
N GLN A 407 -1.14 0.62 -28.29
CA GLN A 407 -0.90 -0.49 -27.36
C GLN A 407 -2.22 -0.95 -26.72
N VAL A 408 -2.41 -2.27 -26.61
CA VAL A 408 -3.52 -2.88 -25.86
C VAL A 408 -3.01 -3.36 -24.51
N SER A 409 -3.63 -2.88 -23.42
CA SER A 409 -3.25 -3.24 -22.05
C SER A 409 -4.49 -3.58 -21.21
N TRP A 410 -4.31 -4.34 -20.13
CA TRP A 410 -5.36 -4.58 -19.14
C TRP A 410 -5.86 -3.26 -18.52
N ALA A 411 -4.94 -2.38 -18.14
CA ALA A 411 -5.24 -1.12 -17.48
C ALA A 411 -6.17 -0.21 -18.29
N SER A 412 -5.94 -0.10 -19.61
CA SER A 412 -6.80 0.72 -20.49
C SER A 412 -8.24 0.21 -20.49
N GLN A 413 -8.43 -1.11 -20.51
CA GLN A 413 -9.77 -1.71 -20.55
C GLN A 413 -10.49 -1.48 -19.21
N ILE A 414 -9.80 -1.77 -18.11
CA ILE A 414 -10.34 -1.66 -16.75
C ILE A 414 -10.83 -0.24 -16.49
N TRP A 415 -9.99 0.77 -16.74
CA TRP A 415 -10.32 2.15 -16.43
C TRP A 415 -11.41 2.73 -17.33
N LEU A 416 -11.45 2.38 -18.61
CA LEU A 416 -12.52 2.84 -19.52
C LEU A 416 -13.86 2.12 -19.28
N VAL A 417 -13.83 0.89 -18.76
CA VAL A 417 -15.03 0.19 -18.26
C VAL A 417 -15.55 0.87 -16.99
N LEU A 418 -14.69 1.13 -16.00
CA LEU A 418 -15.06 1.83 -14.76
C LEU A 418 -15.56 3.26 -15.02
N ALA A 419 -15.02 3.92 -16.05
CA ALA A 419 -15.47 5.23 -16.52
C ALA A 419 -16.85 5.21 -17.20
N GLU A 420 -17.45 4.03 -17.37
CA GLU A 420 -18.73 3.84 -18.04
C GLU A 420 -18.77 4.44 -19.46
N VAL A 421 -17.69 4.25 -20.22
CA VAL A 421 -17.66 4.56 -21.65
C VAL A 421 -18.42 3.48 -22.43
N GLY A 422 -19.13 3.86 -23.49
CA GLY A 422 -19.91 2.94 -24.31
C GLY A 422 -21.16 2.39 -23.62
N THR A 423 -21.68 1.27 -24.12
CA THR A 423 -22.90 0.63 -23.57
C THR A 423 -22.58 -0.40 -22.49
N PRO A 424 -23.53 -0.73 -21.60
CA PRO A 424 -23.35 -1.81 -20.61
C PRO A 424 -22.97 -3.16 -21.25
N GLN A 425 -23.56 -3.50 -22.40
CA GLN A 425 -23.27 -4.73 -23.13
C GLN A 425 -21.85 -4.72 -23.70
N GLN A 426 -21.39 -3.60 -24.27
CA GLN A 426 -20.02 -3.46 -24.77
C GLN A 426 -19.01 -3.64 -23.64
N ARG A 427 -19.24 -2.99 -22.49
CA ARG A 427 -18.37 -3.14 -21.31
C ARG A 427 -18.31 -4.57 -20.80
N ARG A 428 -19.45 -5.25 -20.73
CA ARG A 428 -19.49 -6.67 -20.33
C ARG A 428 -18.73 -7.56 -21.31
N GLU A 429 -18.83 -7.31 -22.61
CA GLU A 429 -18.07 -8.08 -23.61
C GLU A 429 -16.57 -7.78 -23.53
N ILE A 430 -16.15 -6.54 -23.26
CA ILE A 430 -14.74 -6.21 -23.01
C ILE A 430 -14.20 -7.05 -21.85
N MET A 431 -14.93 -7.14 -20.73
CA MET A 431 -14.52 -7.95 -19.58
C MET A 431 -14.42 -9.44 -19.92
N ARG A 432 -15.30 -9.96 -20.78
CA ARG A 432 -15.19 -11.33 -21.30
C ARG A 432 -14.04 -11.50 -22.28
N ASN A 433 -13.74 -10.47 -23.07
CA ASN A 433 -12.67 -10.49 -24.05
C ASN A 433 -11.30 -10.52 -23.37
N LEU A 434 -11.14 -9.91 -22.19
CA LEU A 434 -9.92 -10.00 -21.38
C LEU A 434 -9.52 -11.44 -21.05
N GLU A 435 -10.49 -12.33 -20.80
CA GLU A 435 -10.23 -13.75 -20.54
C GLU A 435 -9.95 -14.53 -21.84
N LYS A 436 -10.66 -14.21 -22.93
CA LYS A 436 -10.51 -14.91 -24.23
C LYS A 436 -9.22 -14.53 -24.95
N ASN A 437 -8.85 -13.25 -24.89
CA ASN A 437 -7.73 -12.64 -25.59
C ASN A 437 -6.97 -11.71 -24.63
N PRO A 438 -6.22 -12.25 -23.65
CA PRO A 438 -5.51 -11.45 -22.66
C PRO A 438 -4.57 -10.42 -23.31
N PRO A 439 -4.69 -9.12 -23.00
CA PRO A 439 -3.73 -8.12 -23.44
C PRO A 439 -2.29 -8.43 -23.03
N ALA A 440 -1.33 -8.10 -23.89
CA ALA A 440 0.09 -8.39 -23.67
C ALA A 440 0.69 -7.68 -22.44
N VAL A 441 0.20 -6.47 -22.13
CA VAL A 441 0.66 -5.72 -20.95
C VAL A 441 -0.24 -6.04 -19.75
N ALA A 442 0.26 -6.93 -18.88
CA ALA A 442 -0.41 -7.46 -17.69
C ALA A 442 -0.44 -6.49 -16.50
N MET A 443 -1.09 -6.92 -15.42
CA MET A 443 -1.20 -6.20 -14.14
C MET A 443 -0.17 -6.73 -13.14
N ASN A 444 0.61 -5.84 -12.52
CA ASN A 444 1.70 -6.23 -11.61
C ASN A 444 1.36 -6.10 -10.12
N THR A 445 0.27 -5.41 -9.79
CA THR A 445 -0.08 -5.08 -8.40
C THR A 445 -1.49 -5.51 -8.02
N PRO A 446 -1.73 -5.82 -6.73
CA PRO A 446 -3.08 -5.93 -6.21
C PRO A 446 -3.87 -4.62 -6.31
N TYR A 447 -3.17 -3.47 -6.37
CA TYR A 447 -3.77 -2.16 -6.65
C TYR A 447 -4.53 -2.15 -7.98
N LEU A 448 -3.90 -2.51 -9.10
CA LEU A 448 -4.63 -2.55 -10.37
C LEU A 448 -5.68 -3.67 -10.41
N ARG A 449 -5.40 -4.81 -9.74
CA ARG A 449 -6.35 -5.93 -9.61
C ARG A 449 -7.62 -5.54 -8.86
N HIS A 450 -7.57 -4.67 -7.86
CA HIS A 450 -8.76 -4.11 -7.21
C HIS A 450 -9.72 -3.53 -8.26
N HIS A 451 -9.21 -2.73 -9.18
CA HIS A 451 -10.00 -2.08 -10.22
C HIS A 451 -10.57 -3.10 -11.22
N TYR A 452 -9.83 -4.17 -11.51
CA TYR A 452 -10.34 -5.30 -12.30
C TYR A 452 -11.55 -5.97 -11.65
N ILE A 453 -11.47 -6.26 -10.35
CA ILE A 453 -12.60 -6.83 -9.58
C ILE A 453 -13.80 -5.86 -9.58
N ALA A 454 -13.56 -4.56 -9.34
CA ALA A 454 -14.61 -3.55 -9.38
C ALA A 454 -15.30 -3.49 -10.77
N ALA A 455 -14.54 -3.59 -11.86
CA ALA A 455 -15.06 -3.59 -13.22
C ALA A 455 -15.91 -4.84 -13.52
N LEU A 456 -15.50 -6.02 -13.03
CA LEU A 456 -16.28 -7.26 -13.12
C LEU A 456 -17.63 -7.10 -12.40
N LEU A 457 -17.61 -6.63 -11.15
CA LEU A 457 -18.82 -6.41 -10.35
C LEU A 457 -19.75 -5.37 -10.99
N GLN A 458 -19.21 -4.26 -11.51
CA GLN A 458 -19.98 -3.24 -12.23
C GLN A 458 -20.68 -3.82 -13.48
N CYS A 459 -20.07 -4.82 -14.13
CA CYS A 459 -20.63 -5.50 -15.30
C CYS A 459 -21.54 -6.70 -14.95
N GLY A 460 -21.84 -6.92 -13.67
CA GLY A 460 -22.65 -8.05 -13.20
C GLY A 460 -21.99 -9.42 -13.33
N LEU A 461 -20.65 -9.46 -13.41
CA LEU A 461 -19.83 -10.68 -13.50
C LEU A 461 -19.37 -11.10 -12.11
N ARG A 462 -20.35 -11.39 -11.24
CA ARG A 462 -20.12 -11.64 -9.80
C ARG A 462 -19.33 -12.91 -9.54
N ASP A 463 -19.69 -14.02 -10.19
CA ASP A 463 -19.03 -15.31 -9.97
C ASP A 463 -17.57 -15.26 -10.44
N GLU A 464 -17.31 -14.56 -11.55
CA GLU A 464 -15.96 -14.30 -12.04
C GLU A 464 -15.15 -13.44 -11.07
N ALA A 465 -15.77 -12.41 -10.47
CA ALA A 465 -15.12 -11.60 -9.45
C ALA A 465 -14.71 -12.43 -8.22
N ILE A 466 -15.58 -13.32 -7.74
CA ILE A 466 -15.27 -14.23 -6.62
C ILE A 466 -14.12 -15.17 -6.99
N ALA A 467 -14.18 -15.78 -8.18
CA ALA A 467 -13.12 -16.67 -8.66
C ALA A 467 -11.77 -15.95 -8.77
N GLN A 468 -11.76 -14.71 -9.27
CA GLN A 468 -10.55 -13.91 -9.40
C GLN A 468 -9.99 -13.46 -8.04
N ILE A 469 -10.85 -13.12 -7.06
CA ILE A 469 -10.41 -12.84 -5.68
C ILE A 469 -9.68 -14.07 -5.11
N LYS A 470 -10.30 -15.25 -5.21
CA LYS A 470 -9.73 -16.51 -4.71
C LYS A 470 -8.44 -16.89 -5.43
N ALA A 471 -8.39 -16.77 -6.76
CA ALA A 471 -7.22 -17.14 -7.53
C ALA A 471 -6.01 -16.26 -7.19
N TYR A 472 -6.21 -14.95 -7.06
CA TYR A 472 -5.10 -14.01 -6.89
C TYR A 472 -4.71 -13.82 -5.42
N TRP A 473 -5.64 -13.45 -4.55
CA TRP A 473 -5.32 -13.25 -3.12
C TRP A 473 -5.22 -14.57 -2.37
N GLY A 474 -5.99 -15.59 -2.76
CA GLY A 474 -5.84 -16.93 -2.20
C GLY A 474 -4.45 -17.52 -2.47
N ALA A 475 -3.84 -17.23 -3.62
CA ALA A 475 -2.46 -17.64 -3.87
C ALA A 475 -1.46 -17.05 -2.85
N MET A 476 -1.59 -15.76 -2.48
CA MET A 476 -0.76 -15.17 -1.43
C MET A 476 -1.00 -15.84 -0.07
N VAL A 477 -2.25 -16.16 0.26
CA VAL A 477 -2.58 -16.92 1.49
C VAL A 477 -1.96 -18.31 1.47
N ASP A 478 -2.03 -19.02 0.34
CA ASP A 478 -1.46 -20.36 0.16
C ASP A 478 0.08 -20.34 0.21
N TYR A 479 0.72 -19.24 -0.21
CA TYR A 479 2.14 -18.98 0.00
C TYR A 479 2.52 -18.69 1.47
N GLY A 480 1.53 -18.55 2.37
CA GLY A 480 1.75 -18.31 3.80
C GLY A 480 1.85 -16.84 4.19
N ALA A 481 1.27 -15.92 3.40
CA ALA A 481 1.28 -14.50 3.72
C ALA A 481 0.39 -14.17 4.94
N ASP A 482 0.98 -13.53 5.96
CA ASP A 482 0.23 -12.95 7.09
C ASP A 482 -0.51 -11.66 6.70
N THR A 483 0.06 -10.91 5.76
CA THR A 483 -0.45 -9.65 5.23
C THR A 483 -0.29 -9.60 3.71
N PHE A 484 -1.12 -8.85 3.01
CA PHE A 484 -1.04 -8.75 1.55
C PHE A 484 0.06 -7.81 1.08
N TRP A 485 0.69 -8.22 -0.02
CA TRP A 485 1.94 -7.63 -0.52
C TRP A 485 1.69 -6.43 -1.43
N GLU A 486 2.65 -5.53 -1.51
CA GLU A 486 2.66 -4.40 -2.44
C GLU A 486 2.67 -4.85 -3.90
N ILE A 487 3.54 -5.80 -4.21
CA ILE A 487 3.81 -6.31 -5.54
C ILE A 487 3.49 -7.80 -5.56
N PHE A 488 2.70 -8.23 -6.54
CA PHE A 488 2.45 -9.65 -6.76
C PHE A 488 2.10 -9.91 -8.23
N ASP A 489 3.05 -10.46 -8.97
CA ASP A 489 2.79 -11.12 -10.24
C ASP A 489 2.93 -12.64 -10.02
N PRO A 490 1.82 -13.41 -10.07
CA PRO A 490 1.86 -14.86 -9.91
C PRO A 490 2.82 -15.57 -10.87
N ALA A 491 3.05 -15.00 -12.06
CA ALA A 491 3.97 -15.57 -13.05
C ALA A 491 5.44 -15.26 -12.75
N HIS A 492 5.72 -14.20 -12.01
CA HIS A 492 7.06 -13.77 -11.63
C HIS A 492 7.08 -13.34 -10.15
N PRO A 493 7.01 -14.28 -9.19
CA PRO A 493 6.91 -13.95 -7.77
C PRO A 493 8.08 -13.12 -7.23
N ASP A 494 9.27 -13.23 -7.82
CA ASP A 494 10.46 -12.44 -7.47
C ASP A 494 10.46 -11.01 -8.07
N PHE A 495 9.41 -10.62 -8.81
CA PHE A 495 9.35 -9.30 -9.45
C PHE A 495 9.44 -8.15 -8.44
N SER A 496 10.28 -7.18 -8.75
CA SER A 496 10.38 -5.92 -8.02
C SER A 496 10.58 -4.76 -9.00
N PRO A 497 9.74 -3.73 -8.98
CA PRO A 497 10.00 -2.50 -9.72
C PRO A 497 11.19 -1.70 -9.14
N TYR A 498 11.70 -2.10 -7.98
CA TYR A 498 12.78 -1.42 -7.25
C TYR A 498 14.17 -2.02 -7.50
N GLY A 499 14.23 -3.22 -8.07
CA GLY A 499 15.45 -3.97 -8.36
C GLY A 499 15.71 -5.15 -7.42
N SER A 500 14.98 -5.25 -6.30
CA SER A 500 15.12 -6.37 -5.36
C SER A 500 13.84 -6.62 -4.56
N LYS A 501 13.45 -7.89 -4.42
CA LYS A 501 12.29 -8.31 -3.61
C LYS A 501 12.47 -8.03 -2.12
N LEU A 502 13.70 -7.83 -1.64
CA LEU A 502 13.99 -7.52 -0.24
C LEU A 502 13.40 -6.17 0.19
N ILE A 503 13.27 -5.22 -0.74
CA ILE A 503 12.79 -3.86 -0.46
C ILE A 503 11.31 -3.65 -0.82
N ASN A 504 10.66 -4.63 -1.46
CA ASN A 504 9.21 -4.64 -1.60
C ASN A 504 8.56 -4.67 -0.21
N SER A 505 7.39 -4.07 -0.06
CA SER A 505 6.61 -4.18 1.19
C SER A 505 5.73 -5.44 1.17
N TYR A 506 5.79 -6.25 2.23
CA TYR A 506 4.94 -7.43 2.40
C TYR A 506 3.71 -7.18 3.28
N CYS A 507 3.54 -5.94 3.75
CA CYS A 507 2.29 -5.40 4.27
C CYS A 507 1.99 -4.09 3.54
N HIS A 508 1.05 -4.09 2.61
CA HIS A 508 0.69 -2.90 1.85
C HIS A 508 -0.83 -2.77 1.69
N ALA A 509 -1.41 -1.72 2.27
CA ALA A 509 -2.85 -1.68 2.48
C ALA A 509 -3.67 -1.36 1.22
N TRP A 510 -3.05 -0.96 0.11
CA TRP A 510 -3.74 -0.95 -1.18
C TRP A 510 -4.20 -2.37 -1.64
N SER A 511 -3.66 -3.42 -1.03
CA SER A 511 -3.89 -4.83 -1.39
C SER A 511 -4.98 -5.47 -0.52
N CYS A 512 -5.51 -4.77 0.48
CA CYS A 512 -6.48 -5.30 1.44
C CYS A 512 -7.95 -5.13 1.01
N THR A 513 -8.21 -4.65 -0.21
CA THR A 513 -9.57 -4.43 -0.71
C THR A 513 -10.48 -5.67 -0.84
N PRO A 514 -10.00 -6.93 -0.85
CA PRO A 514 -10.89 -8.07 -0.71
C PRO A 514 -11.82 -8.00 0.51
N ALA A 515 -11.36 -7.48 1.66
CA ALA A 515 -12.23 -7.30 2.82
C ALA A 515 -13.42 -6.38 2.48
N TRP A 516 -13.18 -5.28 1.76
CA TRP A 516 -14.27 -4.41 1.28
C TRP A 516 -15.21 -5.15 0.33
N PHE A 517 -14.69 -5.85 -0.68
CA PHE A 517 -15.54 -6.58 -1.63
C PHE A 517 -16.41 -7.63 -0.93
N ILE A 518 -15.82 -8.47 -0.08
CA ILE A 518 -16.50 -9.54 0.65
C ILE A 518 -17.62 -8.97 1.52
N ARG A 519 -17.33 -7.91 2.28
CA ARG A 519 -18.27 -7.33 3.25
C ARG A 519 -19.35 -6.49 2.58
N GLN A 520 -18.98 -5.63 1.64
CA GLN A 520 -19.91 -4.71 0.97
C GLN A 520 -20.87 -5.42 0.02
N TYR A 521 -20.38 -6.44 -0.69
CA TYR A 521 -21.19 -7.18 -1.67
C TYR A 521 -21.72 -8.52 -1.12
N GLY A 522 -21.45 -8.84 0.15
CA GLY A 522 -21.84 -10.09 0.80
C GLY A 522 -21.40 -11.31 0.00
N LEU A 523 -20.11 -11.37 -0.39
CA LEU A 523 -19.58 -12.42 -1.26
C LEU A 523 -19.53 -13.80 -0.60
#